data_AF-A0A2V6M4U8-F1
#
_entry.id   AF-A0A2V6M4U8-F1
#
_cell.length_a   1.000
_cell.length_b   1.000
_cell.length_c   1.000
_cell.angle_alpha   90.00
_cell.angle_beta   90.00
_cell.angle_gamma   90.00
#
_symmetry.space_group_name_H-M   'P 1'
#
loop_
_entity.id
_entity.type
_entity.pdbx_description
1 polymer ?
#
loop_
_entity_poly.entity_id
_entity_poly.type
_entity_poly.pdbx_seq_one_letter_code
_entity_poly.pdbx_strand_id
1 'polypeptide(L)'
;MEKVSARLSPDKFADRRYNFAVSASEIIKELPKLSEAERRAVREGLLEIANQDADVALCNQTALDGALMLDRMQDEDARRQSG
;
A
#
# COMPACT_ATOMS: atom_id res chain seq x y z
N MET A 1 49.79 6.08 0.54
CA MET A 1 48.82 5.74 1.60
C MET A 1 47.49 6.40 1.28
N GLU A 2 46.48 5.57 1.07
CA GLU A 2 45.04 5.75 1.25
C GLU A 2 44.51 7.13 1.69
N LYS A 3 43.49 7.63 0.98
CA LYS A 3 42.16 7.89 1.56
C LYS A 3 41.08 7.89 0.49
N VAL A 4 40.29 6.83 0.49
CA VAL A 4 39.05 6.65 -0.27
C VAL A 4 38.03 7.69 0.21
N SER A 5 37.70 8.66 -0.64
CA SER A 5 36.50 9.47 -0.45
C SER A 5 35.95 9.89 -1.81
N ALA A 6 35.49 8.90 -2.58
CA ALA A 6 34.52 9.14 -3.63
C ALA A 6 33.18 9.46 -2.95
N ARG A 7 33.01 10.73 -2.54
CA ARG A 7 31.72 11.26 -2.13
C ARG A 7 30.88 11.40 -3.41
N LEU A 8 30.11 10.35 -3.68
CA LEU A 8 29.08 10.31 -4.70
C LEU A 8 28.11 11.47 -4.43
N SER A 9 28.17 12.49 -5.28
CA SER A 9 27.21 13.59 -5.31
C SER A 9 25.80 13.00 -5.50
N PRO A 10 24.81 13.32 -4.64
CA PRO A 10 23.45 12.79 -4.78
C PRO A 10 22.82 13.12 -6.14
N ASP A 11 23.27 14.22 -6.76
CA ASP A 11 22.71 14.77 -8.00
C ASP A 11 23.15 14.02 -9.27
N LYS A 12 23.96 12.96 -9.13
CA LYS A 12 24.48 12.18 -10.26
C LYS A 12 23.76 10.85 -10.47
N PHE A 13 22.81 10.48 -9.60
CA PHE A 13 21.99 9.27 -9.75
C PHE A 13 20.71 9.46 -10.59
N ALA A 14 20.49 10.67 -11.13
CA ALA A 14 19.39 10.94 -12.05
C ALA A 14 19.64 10.43 -13.49
N ASP A 15 20.62 9.54 -13.70
CA ASP A 15 20.89 8.92 -15.00
C ASP A 15 19.99 7.67 -15.21
N ARG A 16 18.75 7.95 -15.64
CA ARG A 16 18.26 7.37 -16.91
C ARG A 16 18.05 5.85 -16.99
N ARG A 17 17.45 5.17 -15.99
CA ARG A 17 16.94 3.79 -16.21
C ARG A 17 15.93 3.15 -15.23
N TYR A 18 15.34 3.87 -14.30
CA TYR A 18 14.17 3.35 -13.56
C TYR A 18 12.93 4.07 -14.08
N ASN A 19 12.04 3.31 -14.71
CA ASN A 19 10.79 3.76 -15.31
C ASN A 19 10.10 4.80 -14.41
N PHE A 20 10.20 6.07 -14.82
CA PHE A 20 9.53 7.19 -14.18
C PHE A 20 8.03 7.05 -14.46
N ALA A 21 7.31 6.63 -13.42
CA ALA A 21 5.85 6.64 -13.29
C ALA A 21 5.08 5.75 -14.29
N VAL A 22 5.03 4.44 -14.03
CA VAL A 22 3.72 3.78 -14.17
C VAL A 22 2.82 4.44 -13.13
N SER A 23 1.79 5.15 -13.57
CA SER A 23 0.86 5.79 -12.65
C SER A 23 0.19 4.73 -11.77
N ALA A 24 -0.17 5.07 -10.53
CA ALA A 24 -0.91 4.15 -9.66
C ALA A 24 -2.16 3.58 -10.36
N SER A 25 -2.80 4.39 -11.22
CA SER A 25 -3.94 3.97 -12.03
C SER A 25 -3.59 2.97 -13.14
N GLU A 26 -2.41 3.06 -13.77
CA GLU A 26 -1.93 2.03 -14.70
C GLU A 26 -1.61 0.72 -13.99
N ILE A 27 -0.98 0.78 -12.81
CA ILE A 27 -0.74 -0.42 -11.99
C ILE A 27 -2.08 -1.09 -11.65
N ILE A 28 -3.07 -0.31 -11.18
CA ILE A 28 -4.40 -0.81 -10.83
C ILE A 28 -5.11 -1.45 -12.06
N LYS A 29 -4.91 -0.93 -13.27
CA LYS A 29 -5.48 -1.50 -14.50
C LYS A 29 -4.87 -2.85 -14.89
N GLU A 30 -3.63 -3.12 -14.51
CA GLU A 30 -2.96 -4.37 -14.83
C GLU A 30 -3.25 -5.48 -13.80
N LEU A 31 -3.57 -5.14 -12.54
CA LEU A 31 -3.86 -6.13 -11.48
C LEU A 31 -4.96 -7.15 -11.85
N PRO A 32 -6.06 -6.80 -12.54
CA PRO A 32 -7.07 -7.78 -12.96
C PRO A 32 -6.57 -8.79 -13.99
N LYS A 33 -5.49 -8.48 -14.73
CA LYS A 33 -4.93 -9.36 -15.78
C LYS A 33 -4.04 -10.48 -15.21
N LEU A 34 -3.58 -10.32 -13.98
CA LEU A 34 -2.82 -11.34 -13.25
C LEU A 34 -3.71 -12.56 -12.95
N SER A 35 -3.09 -13.73 -12.75
CA SER A 35 -3.77 -14.86 -12.12
C SER A 35 -4.11 -14.56 -10.65
N GLU A 36 -4.99 -15.36 -10.05
CA GLU A 36 -5.30 -15.22 -8.62
C GLU A 36 -4.07 -15.40 -7.74
N ALA A 37 -3.21 -16.38 -8.07
CA ALA A 37 -1.97 -16.63 -7.34
C ALA A 37 -1.01 -15.44 -7.41
N GLU A 38 -0.85 -14.84 -8.59
CA GLU A 38 -0.01 -13.66 -8.77
C GLU A 38 -0.58 -12.43 -8.06
N ARG A 39 -1.90 -12.19 -8.15
CA ARG A 39 -2.54 -11.12 -7.36
C ARG A 39 -2.35 -11.31 -5.86
N ARG A 40 -2.43 -12.55 -5.39
CA ARG A 40 -2.25 -12.88 -3.98
C ARG A 40 -0.83 -12.60 -3.51
N ALA A 41 0.18 -13.00 -4.29
CA ALA A 41 1.58 -12.71 -4.01
C ALA A 41 1.85 -11.19 -3.99
N VAL A 42 1.29 -10.44 -4.95
CA VAL A 42 1.37 -8.96 -4.97
C VAL A 42 0.74 -8.36 -3.72
N ARG A 43 -0.45 -8.82 -3.32
CA ARG A 43 -1.13 -8.35 -2.10
C ARG A 43 -0.31 -8.63 -0.85
N GLU A 44 0.29 -9.82 -0.74
CA GLU A 44 1.12 -10.20 0.41
C GLU A 44 2.37 -9.30 0.52
N GLY A 45 3.07 -9.06 -0.59
CA GLY A 45 4.21 -8.13 -0.60
C GLY A 45 3.81 -6.69 -0.27
N LEU A 46 2.68 -6.20 -0.78
CA LEU A 46 2.17 -4.86 -0.44
C LEU A 46 1.81 -4.74 1.05
N LEU A 47 1.21 -5.78 1.64
CA LEU A 47 0.91 -5.80 3.07
C LEU A 47 2.18 -5.81 3.91
N GLU A 48 3.20 -6.57 3.52
CA GLU A 48 4.48 -6.58 4.22
C GLU A 48 5.13 -5.20 4.23
N ILE A 49 5.13 -4.50 3.09
CA ILE A 49 5.65 -3.13 2.98
C ILE A 49 4.81 -2.15 3.82
N ALA A 50 3.47 -2.23 3.72
CA ALA A 50 2.55 -1.37 4.46
C ALA A 50 2.70 -1.51 5.98
N ASN A 51 3.01 -2.71 6.48
CA ASN A 51 3.20 -2.97 7.90
C ASN A 51 4.56 -2.48 8.44
N GLN A 52 5.53 -2.20 7.56
CA GLN A 52 6.81 -1.61 7.96
C GLN A 52 6.71 -0.09 8.15
N ASP A 53 5.71 0.56 7.56
CA ASP A 53 5.47 1.98 7.66
C ASP A 53 4.41 2.28 8.74
N ALA A 54 4.80 3.01 9.79
CA ALA A 54 3.94 3.27 10.93
C ALA A 54 2.70 4.12 10.59
N ASP A 55 2.81 5.04 9.64
CA ASP A 55 1.71 5.91 9.23
C ASP A 55 0.69 5.12 8.40
N VAL A 56 1.18 4.25 7.50
CA VAL A 56 0.33 3.35 6.73
C VAL A 56 -0.36 2.32 7.62
N ALA A 57 0.35 1.75 8.60
CA ALA A 57 -0.23 0.83 9.57
C ALA A 57 -1.34 1.50 10.39
N LEU A 58 -1.12 2.73 10.87
CA LEU A 58 -2.12 3.50 11.60
C LEU A 58 -3.34 3.83 10.73
N CYS A 59 -3.12 4.19 9.46
CA CYS A 59 -4.18 4.45 8.50
C CYS A 59 -5.05 3.19 8.29
N ASN A 60 -4.41 2.04 8.07
CA ASN A 60 -5.08 0.76 7.89
C ASN A 60 -5.93 0.38 9.12
N GLN A 61 -5.39 0.56 10.33
CA GLN A 61 -6.12 0.27 11.56
C GLN A 61 -7.33 1.20 11.72
N THR A 62 -7.15 2.50 11.48
CA THR A 62 -8.23 3.49 11.60
C THR A 62 -9.36 3.21 10.61
N ALA A 63 -9.02 2.85 9.36
CA ALA A 63 -10.02 2.48 8.35
C ALA A 63 -10.81 1.22 8.76
N LEU A 64 -10.13 0.21 9.29
CA LEU A 64 -10.77 -1.01 9.79
C LEU A 64 -11.71 -0.74 10.97
N ASP A 65 -11.25 0.05 11.94
CA ASP A 65 -12.06 0.42 13.12
C ASP A 65 -13.32 1.18 12.70
N GLY A 66 -13.18 2.09 11.73
CA GLY A 66 -14.29 2.82 11.13
C GLY A 66 -15.30 1.89 10.44
N ALA A 67 -14.83 0.95 9.62
CA ALA A 67 -15.69 -0.03 8.95
C ALA A 67 -16.48 -0.88 9.96
N LEU A 68 -15.80 -1.40 10.99
CA LEU A 68 -16.44 -2.19 12.06
C LEU A 68 -17.46 -1.38 12.86
N MET A 69 -17.22 -0.08 13.06
CA MET A 69 -18.19 0.79 13.72
C MET A 69 -19.46 0.96 12.87
N LEU A 70 -19.30 1.15 11.56
CA LEU A 70 -20.43 1.28 10.63
C LEU A 70 -21.25 -0.01 10.57
N ASP A 71 -20.60 -1.18 10.52
CA ASP A 71 -21.27 -2.48 10.54
C ASP A 71 -22.12 -2.65 11.81
N ARG A 72 -21.57 -2.29 12.99
CA ARG A 72 -22.32 -2.33 14.25
C ARG A 72 -23.53 -1.42 14.25
N MET A 73 -23.39 -0.20 13.72
CA MET A 73 -24.50 0.75 13.64
C MET A 73 -25.61 0.22 12.73
N GLN A 74 -25.25 -0.39 11.60
CA GLN A 74 -26.21 -0.99 10.68
C GLN A 74 -26.97 -2.15 11.33
N ASP A 75 -26.29 -3.00 12.09
CA ASP A 75 -26.91 -4.10 12.84
C ASP A 75 -27.86 -3.59 13.92
N GLU A 76 -27.49 -2.52 14.64
CA GLU A 76 -28.34 -1.89 15.65
C GLU A 76 -29.60 -1.28 15.04
N ASP A 77 -29.47 -0.57 13.92
CA ASP A 77 -30.62 0.00 13.21
C ASP A 77 -31.53 -1.08 12.64
N ALA A 78 -30.98 -2.18 12.10
CA ALA A 78 -31.75 -3.32 11.64
C ALA A 78 -32.58 -3.94 12.78
N ARG A 79 -32.01 -4.07 13.98
CA ARG A 79 -32.74 -4.57 15.17
C ARG A 79 -33.87 -3.64 15.57
N ARG A 80 -33.64 -2.33 15.57
CA ARG A 80 -34.65 -1.31 15.92
C ARG A 80 -35.84 -1.29 14.94
N GLN A 81 -35.61 -1.62 13.68
CA GLN A 81 -36.68 -1.68 12.67
C GLN A 81 -37.48 -3.00 12.70
N SER A 82 -36.96 -4.03 13.37
CA SER A 82 -37.55 -5.37 13.43
C SER A 82 -38.38 -5.66 14.70
N GLY A 83 -38.42 -4.73 15.66
CA GLY A 83 -39.21 -4.81 16.90
C GLY A 83 -40.33 -3.79 16.92
#